data_AF-A0A960TQC9-F1
#
_entry.id   AF-A0A960TQC9-F1
#
_cell.length_a   1.000
_cell.length_b   1.000
_cell.length_c   1.000
_cell.angle_alpha   90.00
_cell.angle_beta   90.00
_cell.angle_gamma   90.00
#
_symmetry.space_group_name_H-M   'P 1'
#
loop_
_entity.id
_entity.type
_entity.pdbx_description
1 polymer ?
#
loop_
_entity_poly.entity_id
_entity_poly.type
_entity_poly.pdbx_seq_one_letter_code
_entity_poly.pdbx_strand_id
1 'polypeptide(L)'
;MDAGFPADAAGAMMIECHIDDQETLRFIPIPKNAGTSIISAMFDLHGTVEEIHANKPRRGPWTESGYRTFAVVRSPWHRFISTWANKVHRPHRPDTALIREHGVPLGASLEAFLDIVEERGAMGLDGHVRPQVSFLPPSGVTLLRFEHLDYDWCEDGFERVYGPLGRYNCSARPRGKEMLATQYRVENLYAEDVALWEKVCAARARDLSL
;
A
#
# COMPACT_ATOMS: atom_id res chain seq x y z
N MET A 1 -3.19 -20.09 21.57
CA MET A 1 -3.55 -18.74 22.06
C MET A 1 -3.75 -17.90 20.83
N ASP A 2 -5.01 -17.79 20.41
CA ASP A 2 -5.40 -17.01 19.24
C ASP A 2 -5.17 -15.53 19.54
N ALA A 3 -4.19 -14.94 18.87
CA ALA A 3 -4.11 -13.50 18.75
C ALA A 3 -5.26 -13.08 17.82
N GLY A 4 -6.44 -12.86 18.42
CA GLY A 4 -7.60 -12.35 17.72
C GLY A 4 -7.24 -11.03 17.05
N PHE A 5 -7.23 -11.03 15.72
CA PHE A 5 -7.32 -9.79 14.95
C PHE A 5 -8.57 -9.05 15.42
N PRO A 6 -8.49 -7.73 15.72
CA PRO A 6 -9.68 -6.99 16.10
C PRO A 6 -10.72 -7.14 14.98
N ALA A 7 -11.95 -7.51 15.36
CA ALA A 7 -13.09 -7.77 14.49
C ALA A 7 -13.63 -6.48 13.80
N ASP A 8 -12.77 -5.46 13.72
CA ASP A 8 -13.10 -4.04 13.64
C ASP A 8 -12.23 -3.38 12.56
N ALA A 9 -11.95 -4.07 11.44
CA ALA A 9 -11.39 -3.44 10.23
C ALA A 9 -12.40 -2.49 9.55
N ALA A 10 -13.12 -1.72 10.36
CA ALA A 10 -14.08 -0.70 9.97
C ALA A 10 -13.33 0.52 9.45
N GLY A 11 -13.04 0.57 8.15
CA GLY A 11 -12.49 1.82 7.59
C GLY A 11 -11.69 1.77 6.30
N ALA A 12 -11.35 0.61 5.74
CA ALA A 12 -10.45 0.57 4.59
C ALA A 12 -11.08 1.24 3.35
N MET A 13 -10.37 2.22 2.80
CA MET A 13 -10.69 2.82 1.50
C MET A 13 -10.56 1.74 0.41
N MET A 14 -11.53 1.68 -0.50
CA MET A 14 -11.58 0.70 -1.57
C MET A 14 -12.05 1.38 -2.85
N ILE A 15 -11.47 0.96 -3.98
CA ILE A 15 -11.85 1.39 -5.33
C ILE A 15 -12.45 0.18 -6.03
N GLU A 16 -13.68 0.32 -6.50
CA GLU A 16 -14.38 -0.76 -7.20
C GLU A 16 -14.41 -0.47 -8.70
N CYS A 17 -14.27 -1.52 -9.51
CA CYS A 17 -14.40 -1.46 -10.96
C CYS A 17 -15.21 -2.67 -11.42
N HIS A 18 -16.33 -2.41 -12.06
CA HIS A 18 -17.15 -3.44 -12.69
C HIS A 18 -16.52 -3.78 -14.05
N ILE A 19 -16.19 -5.06 -14.28
CA ILE A 19 -15.64 -5.51 -15.57
C ILE A 19 -16.78 -5.92 -16.50
N ASP A 20 -17.73 -6.68 -15.99
CA ASP A 20 -18.96 -7.12 -16.67
C ASP A 20 -20.07 -7.43 -15.64
N ASP A 21 -21.18 -8.01 -16.10
CA ASP A 21 -22.33 -8.37 -15.26
C ASP A 21 -22.04 -9.50 -14.24
N GLN A 22 -20.82 -10.06 -14.21
CA GLN A 22 -20.44 -11.21 -13.40
C GLN A 22 -19.26 -10.92 -12.45
N GLU A 23 -18.33 -10.02 -12.83
CA GLU A 23 -17.10 -9.76 -12.06
C GLU A 23 -16.92 -8.27 -11.70
N THR A 24 -16.75 -8.02 -10.41
CA THR A 24 -16.37 -6.72 -9.85
C THR A 24 -15.02 -6.82 -9.14
N LEU A 25 -14.06 -6.00 -9.56
CA LEU A 25 -12.76 -5.91 -8.91
C LEU A 25 -12.74 -4.82 -7.85
N ARG A 26 -12.16 -5.16 -6.69
CA ARG A 26 -12.00 -4.29 -5.53
C ARG A 26 -10.50 -4.09 -5.26
N PHE A 27 -10.02 -2.87 -5.41
CA PHE A 27 -8.64 -2.51 -5.06
C PHE A 27 -8.60 -1.80 -3.70
N ILE A 28 -7.74 -2.26 -2.80
CA ILE A 28 -7.43 -1.58 -1.53
C ILE A 28 -6.15 -0.74 -1.72
N PRO A 29 -6.27 0.58 -1.98
CA PRO A 29 -5.12 1.45 -2.15
C PRO A 29 -4.35 1.68 -0.84
N ILE A 30 -3.25 0.94 -0.67
CA ILE A 30 -2.26 1.20 0.38
C ILE A 30 -1.30 2.31 -0.08
N PRO A 31 -1.08 3.36 0.73
CA PRO A 31 -0.19 4.44 0.35
C PRO A 31 1.21 3.96 -0.03
N LYS A 32 1.76 4.53 -1.12
CA LYS A 32 3.12 4.27 -1.65
C LYS A 32 3.36 2.87 -2.24
N ASN A 33 2.28 2.16 -2.56
CA ASN A 33 2.32 0.82 -3.15
C ASN A 33 1.69 0.81 -4.56
N ALA A 34 2.15 1.68 -5.46
CA ALA A 34 1.67 1.79 -6.85
C ALA A 34 0.20 2.20 -7.05
N GLY A 35 -0.48 2.70 -6.01
CA GLY A 35 -1.89 3.11 -6.10
C GLY A 35 -2.22 3.98 -7.32
N THR A 36 -1.43 5.03 -7.59
CA THR A 36 -1.62 5.90 -8.76
C THR A 36 -1.54 5.14 -10.10
N SER A 37 -0.61 4.20 -10.23
CA SER A 37 -0.44 3.44 -11.47
C SER A 37 -1.63 2.51 -11.73
N ILE A 38 -2.06 1.78 -10.70
CA ILE A 38 -3.20 0.86 -10.79
C ILE A 38 -4.48 1.63 -11.06
N ILE A 39 -4.70 2.71 -10.32
CA ILE A 39 -5.83 3.60 -10.50
C ILE A 39 -5.88 4.11 -11.95
N SER A 40 -4.75 4.60 -12.49
CA SER A 40 -4.71 5.08 -13.88
C SER A 40 -5.03 3.97 -14.88
N ALA A 41 -4.47 2.77 -14.71
CA ALA A 41 -4.77 1.63 -15.58
C ALA A 41 -6.27 1.23 -15.54
N MET A 42 -6.89 1.28 -14.37
CA MET A 42 -8.33 1.04 -14.20
C MET A 42 -9.17 2.14 -14.89
N PHE A 43 -8.77 3.41 -14.77
CA PHE A 43 -9.47 4.57 -15.36
C PHE A 43 -9.36 4.66 -16.87
N ASP A 44 -8.16 4.45 -17.42
CA ASP A 44 -7.88 4.66 -18.84
C ASP A 44 -8.63 3.67 -19.75
N LEU A 45 -9.02 2.50 -19.23
CA LEU A 45 -9.65 1.44 -20.02
C LEU A 45 -11.16 1.32 -19.84
N HIS A 46 -11.68 1.58 -18.64
CA HIS A 46 -13.08 1.27 -18.30
C HIS A 46 -13.90 2.52 -17.93
N GLY A 47 -13.54 3.67 -18.50
CA GLY A 47 -14.06 5.00 -18.18
C GLY A 47 -15.57 5.12 -17.99
N THR A 48 -16.05 4.82 -16.78
CA THR A 48 -17.03 5.51 -15.92
C THR A 48 -17.12 4.67 -14.65
N VAL A 49 -16.20 4.89 -13.72
CA VAL A 49 -16.30 4.33 -12.37
C VAL A 49 -17.31 5.18 -11.61
N GLU A 50 -18.55 4.71 -11.51
CA GLU A 50 -19.57 5.36 -10.67
C GLU A 50 -19.03 5.47 -9.24
N GLU A 51 -18.77 6.72 -8.84
CA GLU A 51 -18.39 7.16 -7.50
C GLU A 51 -17.20 6.42 -6.85
N ILE A 52 -15.98 6.81 -7.24
CA ILE A 52 -14.81 6.72 -6.35
C ILE A 52 -15.11 7.53 -5.09
N HIS A 53 -15.72 6.89 -4.09
CA HIS A 53 -15.72 7.43 -2.75
C HIS A 53 -14.32 7.25 -2.17
N ALA A 54 -13.38 8.11 -2.59
CA ALA A 54 -12.03 8.23 -2.03
C ALA A 54 -12.02 8.61 -0.53
N ASN A 55 -13.18 8.67 0.13
CA ASN A 55 -13.35 9.06 1.53
C ASN A 55 -14.53 8.36 2.24
N LYS A 56 -15.11 7.28 1.70
CA LYS A 56 -16.10 6.49 2.48
C LYS A 56 -15.70 5.01 2.50
N PRO A 57 -15.41 4.45 3.68
CA PRO A 57 -15.27 3.01 3.84
C PRO A 57 -16.54 2.34 3.32
N ARG A 58 -16.48 1.56 2.24
CA ARG A 58 -17.60 0.68 1.88
C ARG A 58 -17.61 -0.49 2.87
N ARG A 59 -18.78 -0.75 3.44
CA ARG A 59 -19.05 -1.85 4.37
C ARG A 59 -19.70 -2.97 3.55
N GLY A 60 -18.98 -4.06 3.34
CA GLY A 60 -19.49 -5.25 2.66
C GLY A 60 -18.64 -6.47 3.00
N PRO A 61 -19.18 -7.70 2.87
CA PRO A 61 -18.38 -8.90 3.07
C PRO A 61 -17.27 -8.97 2.02
N TRP A 62 -16.02 -9.11 2.49
CA TRP A 62 -14.82 -9.21 1.65
C TRP A 62 -14.82 -10.44 0.74
N THR A 63 -15.71 -11.40 1.01
CA THR A 63 -15.83 -12.70 0.36
C THR A 63 -17.15 -12.85 -0.41
N GLU A 64 -17.77 -11.74 -0.81
CA GLU A 64 -18.98 -11.78 -1.62
C GLU A 64 -18.70 -12.39 -3.00
N SER A 65 -19.54 -13.34 -3.43
CA SER A 65 -19.43 -13.97 -4.75
C SER A 65 -19.54 -12.92 -5.86
N GLY A 66 -18.70 -13.03 -6.89
CA GLY A 66 -18.63 -12.03 -7.98
C GLY A 66 -17.67 -10.87 -7.69
N TYR A 67 -17.06 -10.82 -6.50
CA TYR A 67 -16.03 -9.84 -6.19
C TYR A 67 -14.66 -10.49 -6.05
N ARG A 68 -13.65 -9.87 -6.68
CA ARG A 68 -12.25 -10.21 -6.46
C ARG A 68 -11.52 -9.00 -5.90
N THR A 69 -11.07 -9.13 -4.65
CA THR A 69 -10.41 -8.05 -3.91
C THR A 69 -8.90 -8.24 -3.92
N PHE A 70 -8.14 -7.18 -4.17
CA PHE A 70 -6.69 -7.21 -4.14
C PHE A 70 -6.08 -5.96 -3.51
N ALA A 71 -4.84 -6.10 -3.06
CA ALA A 71 -4.01 -5.01 -2.58
C ALA A 71 -2.56 -5.23 -3.02
N VAL A 72 -1.80 -4.14 -3.13
CA VAL A 72 -0.35 -4.22 -3.33
C VAL A 72 0.33 -3.96 -2.00
N VAL A 73 1.23 -4.85 -1.60
CA VAL A 73 2.14 -4.68 -0.47
C VAL A 73 3.56 -4.40 -0.98
N ARG A 74 4.36 -3.74 -0.16
CA ARG A 74 5.74 -3.35 -0.48
C ARG A 74 6.64 -3.62 0.72
N SER A 75 7.93 -3.81 0.49
CA SER A 75 8.92 -3.80 1.57
C SER A 75 8.69 -2.59 2.50
N PRO A 76 8.57 -2.80 3.83
CA PRO A 76 8.28 -1.71 4.77
C PRO A 76 9.33 -0.60 4.70
N TRP A 77 10.60 -0.98 4.56
CA TRP A 77 11.72 -0.06 4.37
C TRP A 77 11.54 0.83 3.13
N HIS A 78 11.32 0.22 1.96
CA HIS A 78 11.12 0.96 0.72
C HIS A 78 9.86 1.83 0.75
N ARG A 79 8.78 1.38 1.41
CA ARG A 79 7.56 2.15 1.59
C ARG A 79 7.82 3.39 2.45
N PHE A 80 8.52 3.23 3.58
CA PHE A 80 8.86 4.32 4.49
C PHE A 80 9.69 5.41 3.80
N ILE A 81 10.73 5.03 3.06
CA ILE A 81 11.55 5.99 2.28
C ILE A 81 10.72 6.70 1.23
N SER A 82 9.82 5.98 0.54
CA SER A 82 8.93 6.55 -0.44
C SER A 82 7.98 7.58 0.19
N THR A 83 7.50 7.33 1.42
CA THR A 83 6.72 8.29 2.20
C THR A 83 7.56 9.52 2.55
N TRP A 84 8.74 9.34 3.16
CA TRP A 84 9.65 10.44 3.49
C TRP A 84 10.00 11.30 2.27
N ALA A 85 10.41 10.67 1.16
CA ALA A 85 10.81 11.37 -0.05
C ALA A 85 9.66 12.23 -0.61
N ASN A 86 8.45 11.66 -0.66
CA ASN A 86 7.28 12.30 -1.26
C ASN A 86 6.58 13.32 -0.35
N LYS A 87 6.68 13.19 0.98
CA LYS A 87 5.93 14.04 1.92
C LYS A 87 6.80 15.00 2.71
N VAL A 88 8.10 14.73 2.81
CA VAL A 88 9.01 15.50 3.67
C VAL A 88 10.15 16.09 2.84
N HIS A 89 10.93 15.26 2.14
CA HIS A 89 12.15 15.71 1.46
C HIS A 89 11.87 16.58 0.23
N ARG A 90 11.02 16.11 -0.69
CA ARG A 90 10.65 16.80 -1.94
C ARG A 90 9.15 16.64 -2.17
N PRO A 91 8.32 17.42 -1.45
CA PRO A 91 6.89 17.27 -1.57
C PRO A 91 6.40 17.64 -2.97
N HIS A 92 5.75 16.68 -3.64
CA HIS A 92 5.19 16.89 -4.98
C HIS A 92 3.95 17.77 -4.97
N ARG A 93 3.32 17.97 -3.81
CA ARG A 93 2.16 18.84 -3.61
C ARG A 93 2.33 19.67 -2.33
N PRO A 94 1.79 20.90 -2.28
CA PRO A 94 1.78 21.72 -1.08
C PRO A 94 0.91 21.14 0.05
N ASP A 95 0.08 20.11 -0.21
CA ASP A 95 -0.85 19.48 0.74
C ASP A 95 -0.21 18.53 1.78
N THR A 96 1.05 18.76 2.14
CA THR A 96 1.74 18.07 3.24
C THR A 96 1.19 18.41 4.63
N ALA A 97 -0.02 18.97 4.70
CA ALA A 97 -0.62 19.59 5.87
C ALA A 97 -0.62 18.66 7.10
N LEU A 98 -1.06 17.40 6.95
CA LEU A 98 -1.17 16.47 8.09
C LEU A 98 0.19 16.14 8.72
N ILE A 99 1.18 15.73 7.93
CA ILE A 99 2.54 15.45 8.45
C ILE A 99 3.17 16.72 9.06
N ARG A 100 2.87 17.91 8.52
CA ARG A 100 3.33 19.19 9.07
C ARG A 100 2.61 19.59 10.36
N GLU A 101 1.31 19.32 10.49
CA GLU A 101 0.51 19.56 11.70
C GLU A 101 1.03 18.73 12.87
N HIS A 102 1.64 17.58 12.59
CA HIS A 102 2.33 16.76 13.58
C HIS A 102 3.80 17.14 13.81
N GLY A 103 4.24 18.30 13.31
CA GLY A 103 5.54 18.88 13.62
C GLY A 103 6.72 18.36 12.81
N VAL A 104 6.49 17.61 11.71
CA VAL A 104 7.58 17.18 10.81
C VAL A 104 7.99 18.35 9.90
N PRO A 105 9.24 18.86 10.00
CA PRO A 105 9.70 19.95 9.15
C PRO A 105 9.87 19.51 7.69
N LEU A 106 9.51 20.36 6.74
CA LEU A 106 9.83 20.13 5.33
C LEU A 106 11.35 20.09 5.14
N GLY A 107 11.83 19.15 4.33
CA GLY A 107 13.25 18.93 4.10
C GLY A 107 13.97 18.22 5.26
N ALA A 108 13.28 17.77 6.32
CA ALA A 108 13.90 17.00 7.38
C ALA A 108 14.61 15.74 6.84
N SER A 109 15.69 15.35 7.50
CA SER A 109 16.43 14.13 7.16
C SER A 109 15.56 12.88 7.40
N LEU A 110 15.97 11.75 6.81
CA LEU A 110 15.29 10.48 7.01
C LEU A 110 15.29 10.06 8.50
N GLU A 111 16.41 10.25 9.20
CA GLU A 111 16.52 9.98 10.64
C GLU A 111 15.59 10.86 11.47
N ALA A 112 15.59 12.17 11.24
CA ALA A 112 14.71 13.08 11.98
C ALA A 112 13.22 12.76 11.73
N PHE A 113 12.88 12.32 10.52
CA PHE A 113 11.54 11.84 10.22
C PHE A 113 11.20 10.55 10.99
N LEU A 114 12.12 9.59 11.04
CA LEU A 114 11.96 8.35 11.81
C LEU A 114 11.80 8.62 13.31
N ASP A 115 12.63 9.48 13.89
CA ASP A 115 12.56 9.86 15.30
C ASP A 115 11.16 10.39 15.64
N ILE A 116 10.57 11.25 14.79
CA ILE A 116 9.22 11.78 15.00
C ILE A 116 8.16 10.68 14.87
N VAL A 117 8.31 9.76 13.91
CA VAL A 117 7.35 8.65 13.74
C VAL A 117 7.39 7.70 14.93
N GLU A 118 8.57 7.39 15.47
CA GLU A 118 8.72 6.59 16.68
C GLU A 118 8.14 7.30 17.91
N GLU A 119 8.42 8.59 18.09
CA GLU A 119 7.94 9.37 19.25
C GLU A 119 6.40 9.48 19.27
N ARG A 120 5.79 9.74 18.11
CA ARG A 120 4.35 10.03 17.99
C ARG A 120 3.50 8.78 17.72
N GLY A 121 4.12 7.71 17.25
CA GLY A 121 3.45 6.50 16.82
C GLY A 121 2.85 6.62 15.41
N ALA A 122 3.14 5.63 14.57
CA ALA A 122 2.72 5.59 13.16
C ALA A 122 1.20 5.70 12.95
N MET A 123 0.38 5.17 13.88
CA MET A 123 -1.08 5.17 13.74
C MET A 123 -1.72 6.56 13.87
N GLY A 124 -1.11 7.44 14.67
CA GLY A 124 -1.65 8.75 15.04
C GLY A 124 -1.20 9.93 14.17
N LEU A 125 -0.29 9.69 13.22
CA LEU A 125 0.34 10.75 12.42
C LEU A 125 -0.36 10.99 11.07
N ASP A 126 -0.27 10.04 10.16
CA ASP A 126 -0.78 10.19 8.79
C ASP A 126 -1.01 8.81 8.19
N GLY A 127 -2.03 8.65 7.34
CA GLY A 127 -2.30 7.39 6.64
C GLY A 127 -1.08 6.84 5.87
N HIS A 128 -0.18 7.70 5.39
CA HIS A 128 1.03 7.30 4.65
C HIS A 128 2.12 6.67 5.51
N VAL A 129 2.09 6.86 6.83
CA VAL A 129 3.00 6.21 7.77
C VAL A 129 2.36 5.04 8.50
N ARG A 130 1.04 4.84 8.41
CA ARG A 130 0.40 3.68 9.03
C ARG A 130 0.93 2.35 8.49
N PRO A 131 1.03 1.30 9.31
CA PRO A 131 1.34 -0.05 8.85
C PRO A 131 0.37 -0.52 7.75
N GLN A 132 0.88 -1.24 6.76
CA GLN A 132 0.11 -1.83 5.66
C GLN A 132 -0.96 -2.79 6.18
N VAL A 133 -0.62 -3.57 7.21
CA VAL A 133 -1.55 -4.50 7.87
C VAL A 133 -2.82 -3.80 8.34
N SER A 134 -2.75 -2.53 8.72
CA SER A 134 -3.90 -1.77 9.22
C SER A 134 -4.95 -1.43 8.15
N PHE A 135 -4.60 -1.59 6.87
CA PHE A 135 -5.52 -1.37 5.74
C PHE A 135 -6.19 -2.66 5.26
N LEU A 136 -5.68 -3.82 5.68
CA LEU A 136 -6.10 -5.11 5.16
C LEU A 136 -7.18 -5.73 6.04
N PRO A 137 -8.20 -6.35 5.43
CA PRO A 137 -9.09 -7.23 6.17
C PRO A 137 -8.38 -8.53 6.58
N PRO A 138 -8.96 -9.31 7.50
CA PRO A 138 -8.38 -10.57 7.95
C PRO A 138 -8.22 -11.63 6.85
N SER A 139 -9.05 -11.60 5.80
CA SER A 139 -9.04 -12.58 4.70
C SER A 139 -9.76 -12.04 3.45
N GLY A 140 -9.72 -12.81 2.36
CA GLY A 140 -10.45 -12.50 1.12
C GLY A 140 -9.74 -11.49 0.20
N VAL A 141 -8.45 -11.25 0.40
CA VAL A 141 -7.65 -10.31 -0.40
C VAL A 141 -6.47 -11.00 -1.04
N THR A 142 -6.37 -10.88 -2.35
CA THR A 142 -5.18 -11.24 -3.12
C THR A 142 -4.10 -10.18 -2.90
N LEU A 143 -2.91 -10.60 -2.46
CA LEU A 143 -1.80 -9.69 -2.23
C LEU A 143 -0.77 -9.79 -3.36
N LEU A 144 -0.44 -8.63 -3.93
CA LEU A 144 0.59 -8.45 -4.96
C LEU A 144 1.81 -7.78 -4.35
N ARG A 145 2.99 -8.06 -4.90
CA ARG A 145 4.26 -7.49 -4.47
C ARG A 145 4.62 -6.30 -5.33
N PHE A 146 4.81 -5.13 -4.72
CA PHE A 146 5.24 -3.94 -5.44
C PHE A 146 6.56 -4.17 -6.20
N GLU A 147 7.52 -4.83 -5.56
CA GLU A 147 8.84 -5.14 -6.13
C GLU A 147 8.77 -6.07 -7.35
N HIS A 148 7.68 -6.82 -7.51
CA HIS A 148 7.44 -7.74 -8.62
C HIS A 148 6.12 -7.43 -9.34
N LEU A 149 5.65 -6.18 -9.26
CA LEU A 149 4.26 -5.86 -9.60
C LEU A 149 3.92 -6.18 -11.05
N ASP A 150 4.81 -5.90 -11.99
CA ASP A 150 4.60 -6.24 -13.41
C ASP A 150 4.34 -7.75 -13.59
N TYR A 151 5.06 -8.60 -12.83
CA TYR A 151 4.89 -10.06 -12.86
C TYR A 151 3.60 -10.48 -12.17
N ASP A 152 3.39 -10.07 -10.92
CA ASP A 152 2.22 -10.45 -10.13
C ASP A 152 0.91 -9.97 -10.81
N TRP A 153 0.93 -8.80 -11.47
CA TRP A 153 -0.18 -8.25 -12.25
C TRP A 153 -0.54 -9.12 -13.46
N CYS A 154 0.47 -9.65 -14.15
CA CYS A 154 0.29 -10.54 -15.29
C CYS A 154 -0.20 -11.93 -14.85
N GLU A 155 0.45 -12.51 -13.85
CA GLU A 155 0.16 -13.85 -13.31
C GLU A 155 -1.28 -13.96 -12.82
N ASP A 156 -1.73 -12.95 -12.07
CA ASP A 156 -3.09 -12.90 -11.55
C ASP A 156 -4.13 -12.49 -12.61
N GLY A 157 -3.72 -12.30 -13.87
CA GLY A 157 -4.61 -12.04 -15.00
C GLY A 157 -5.14 -10.60 -15.08
N PHE A 158 -4.72 -9.69 -14.21
CA PHE A 158 -5.14 -8.29 -14.23
C PHE A 158 -4.72 -7.61 -15.54
N GLU A 159 -3.57 -7.97 -16.11
CA GLU A 159 -3.12 -7.43 -17.40
C GLU A 159 -4.08 -7.72 -18.55
N ARG A 160 -4.79 -8.86 -18.52
CA ARG A 160 -5.78 -9.17 -19.57
C ARG A 160 -7.02 -8.28 -19.51
N VAL A 161 -7.32 -7.75 -18.32
CA VAL A 161 -8.49 -6.92 -18.05
C VAL A 161 -8.16 -5.43 -18.18
N TYR A 162 -6.99 -5.03 -17.69
CA TYR A 162 -6.58 -3.63 -17.52
C TYR A 162 -5.32 -3.27 -18.30
N GLY A 163 -4.87 -4.14 -19.19
CA GLY A 163 -3.62 -3.92 -19.92
C GLY A 163 -2.39 -3.86 -19.01
N PRO A 164 -1.23 -3.57 -19.60
CA PRO A 164 0.03 -3.46 -18.87
C PRO A 164 0.02 -2.20 -17.98
N LEU A 165 0.62 -2.30 -16.79
CA LEU A 165 0.77 -1.16 -15.91
C LEU A 165 1.75 -0.13 -16.50
N GLY A 166 1.30 1.12 -16.59
CA GLY A 166 2.21 2.23 -16.87
C GLY A 166 3.16 2.49 -15.69
N ARG A 167 4.42 2.81 -15.99
CA ARG A 167 5.44 3.16 -14.99
C ARG A 167 5.34 4.64 -14.63
N TYR A 168 4.45 4.96 -13.71
CA TYR A 168 4.19 6.35 -13.31
C TYR A 168 5.01 6.84 -12.10
N ASN A 169 5.80 5.98 -11.45
CA ASN A 169 6.60 6.36 -10.28
C ASN A 169 8.02 5.77 -10.34
N CYS A 170 9.03 6.64 -10.49
CA CYS A 170 10.41 6.29 -10.17
C CYS A 170 10.59 6.39 -8.65
N SER A 171 10.62 5.25 -7.95
CA SER A 171 10.81 5.25 -6.50
C SER A 171 12.22 5.74 -6.14
N ALA A 172 12.30 6.64 -5.16
CA ALA A 172 13.57 7.01 -4.57
C ALA A 172 14.25 5.75 -4.01
N ARG A 173 15.46 5.46 -4.47
CA ARG A 173 16.29 4.40 -3.91
C ARG A 173 17.35 5.03 -3.01
N PRO A 174 17.39 4.69 -1.73
CA PRO A 174 18.42 5.20 -0.84
C PRO A 174 19.78 4.57 -1.21
N ARG A 175 20.90 5.30 -0.99
CA ARG A 175 22.27 4.81 -1.25
C ARG A 175 23.16 5.13 -0.04
N GLY A 176 23.88 4.14 0.51
CA GLY A 176 24.90 4.36 1.55
C GLY A 176 24.88 3.33 2.68
N LYS A 177 26.01 3.22 3.41
CA LYS A 177 26.17 2.31 4.56
C LYS A 177 25.49 2.81 5.85
N GLU A 178 25.27 4.12 5.97
CA GLU A 178 24.59 4.75 7.11
C GLU A 178 23.12 4.33 7.25
N MET A 179 22.55 3.68 6.23
CA MET A 179 21.16 3.27 6.19
C MET A 179 20.84 1.96 6.93
N LEU A 180 21.82 1.12 7.27
CA LEU A 180 21.51 -0.20 7.84
C LEU A 180 20.87 -0.08 9.24
N ALA A 181 21.36 0.85 10.07
CA ALA A 181 20.78 1.11 11.38
C ALA A 181 19.36 1.70 11.25
N THR A 182 19.17 2.66 10.35
CA THR A 182 17.86 3.24 10.04
C THR A 182 16.88 2.18 9.55
N GLN A 183 17.33 1.29 8.66
CA GLN A 183 16.52 0.23 8.11
C GLN A 183 16.06 -0.71 9.22
N TYR A 184 16.97 -1.14 10.09
CA TYR A 184 16.63 -2.01 11.22
C TYR A 184 15.60 -1.36 12.15
N ARG A 185 15.75 -0.07 12.46
CA ARG A 185 14.76 0.68 13.25
C ARG A 185 13.39 0.72 12.57
N VAL A 186 13.34 1.01 11.27
CA VAL A 186 12.09 0.99 10.48
C VAL A 186 11.46 -0.40 10.49
N GLU A 187 12.25 -1.45 10.25
CA GLU A 187 11.74 -2.83 10.23
C GLU A 187 11.20 -3.26 11.60
N ASN A 188 11.82 -2.83 12.70
CA ASN A 188 11.29 -3.05 14.05
C ASN A 188 10.00 -2.28 14.29
N LEU A 189 9.94 -1.00 13.91
CA LEU A 189 8.74 -0.17 14.02
C LEU A 189 7.55 -0.75 13.24
N TYR A 190 7.83 -1.41 12.11
CA TYR A 190 6.83 -2.03 11.23
C TYR A 190 6.93 -3.57 11.20
N ALA A 191 7.25 -4.20 12.33
CA ALA A 191 7.50 -5.65 12.39
C ALA A 191 6.34 -6.49 11.82
N GLU A 192 5.09 -6.08 12.03
CA GLU A 192 3.92 -6.76 11.45
C GLU A 192 3.86 -6.64 9.91
N ASP A 193 4.26 -5.50 9.35
CA ASP A 193 4.37 -5.35 7.90
C ASP A 193 5.53 -6.17 7.33
N VAL A 194 6.63 -6.32 8.08
CA VAL A 194 7.75 -7.19 7.68
C VAL A 194 7.26 -8.63 7.59
N ALA A 195 6.58 -9.11 8.63
CA ALA A 195 6.02 -10.46 8.64
C ALA A 195 4.99 -10.67 7.52
N LEU A 196 4.12 -9.69 7.27
CA LEU A 196 3.20 -9.70 6.13
C LEU A 196 3.96 -9.80 4.79
N TRP A 197 4.95 -8.95 4.59
CA TRP A 197 5.74 -8.88 3.37
C TRP A 197 6.48 -10.20 3.08
N GLU A 198 7.14 -10.75 4.09
CA GLU A 198 7.84 -12.04 4.01
C GLU A 198 6.87 -13.18 3.71
N LYS A 199 5.70 -13.20 4.36
CA LYS A 199 4.65 -14.20 4.08
C LYS A 199 4.19 -14.15 2.63
N VAL A 200 3.96 -12.96 2.08
CA VAL A 200 3.56 -12.79 0.67
C VAL A 200 4.67 -13.23 -0.27
N CYS A 201 5.92 -12.85 0.03
CA CYS A 201 7.08 -13.28 -0.76
C CYS A 201 7.23 -14.82 -0.77
N ALA A 202 7.09 -15.46 0.38
CA ALA A 202 7.21 -16.90 0.53
C ALA A 202 6.04 -17.67 -0.10
N ALA A 203 4.82 -17.10 -0.11
CA ALA A 203 3.69 -17.67 -0.83
C ALA A 203 3.97 -17.69 -2.34
N ARG A 204 4.27 -16.52 -2.92
CA ARG A 204 4.50 -16.39 -4.38
C ARG A 204 5.75 -17.12 -4.88
N ALA A 205 6.78 -17.30 -4.04
CA ALA A 205 7.95 -18.10 -4.41
C ALA A 205 7.62 -19.59 -4.58
N ARG A 206 6.64 -20.11 -3.82
CA ARG A 206 6.19 -21.50 -3.94
C ARG A 206 5.38 -21.73 -5.20
N ASP A 207 4.56 -20.75 -5.59
CA ASP A 207 3.77 -20.82 -6.82
C ASP A 207 4.65 -20.82 -8.09
N LEU A 208 5.86 -20.24 -7.99
CA LEU A 208 6.89 -20.26 -9.05
C LEU A 208 7.70 -21.56 -9.15
N SER A 209 7.58 -22.45 -8.16
CA SER A 209 8.42 -23.66 -8.03
C SER A 209 7.70 -24.96 -8.42
N LEU A 210 6.54 -24.86 -9.07
CA LEU A 210 5.71 -25.96 -9.58
C LEU A 210 5.60 -25.89 -11.11
#